data_AF-A0AAU2AQ82-F1
#
_entry.id   AF-A0AAU2AQ82-F1
#
_cell.length_a   1.000
_cell.length_b   1.000
_cell.length_c   1.000
_cell.angle_alpha   90.00
_cell.angle_beta   90.00
_cell.angle_gamma   90.00
#
_symmetry.space_group_name_H-M   'P 1'
#
loop_
_entity.id
_entity.type
_entity.pdbx_description
1 polymer ?
#
loop_
_entity_poly.entity_id
_entity_poly.type
_entity_poly.pdbx_seq_one_letter_code
_entity_poly.pdbx_strand_id
1 'polypeptide(L)'
;MIRQSVRALCAASIALAPLALSVTPAHAVSSCTVNGVPASGPVISGTSGSDFIRCTLVGVGDQVNGLGGNDNIAVTGPMAGTIDGGTGNDYISTAGITGTIAGGDGSDFVVVNDTVASTGVVAGGAGNDYVQTGFNNGVVNGGAQSDTCRVSGGNAPVNCES
;
A
#
# COMPACT_ATOMS: atom_id res chain seq x y z
N MET A 1 -80.07 -16.63 -43.92
CA MET A 1 -78.77 -17.26 -43.62
C MET A 1 -77.96 -16.27 -42.78
N ILE A 2 -77.84 -16.52 -41.48
CA ILE A 2 -77.23 -15.61 -40.50
C ILE A 2 -75.77 -16.02 -40.34
N ARG A 3 -74.80 -15.15 -40.65
CA ARG A 3 -73.37 -15.40 -40.39
C ARG A 3 -72.97 -14.78 -39.05
N GLN A 4 -72.56 -15.64 -38.12
CA GLN A 4 -72.17 -15.30 -36.75
C GLN A 4 -70.83 -14.54 -36.73
N SER A 5 -70.79 -13.48 -35.93
CA SER A 5 -69.61 -12.67 -35.61
C SER A 5 -68.89 -13.27 -34.40
N VAL A 6 -67.69 -13.81 -34.61
CA VAL A 6 -66.81 -14.27 -33.51
C VAL A 6 -65.90 -13.10 -33.12
N ARG A 7 -66.09 -12.59 -31.90
CA ARG A 7 -65.18 -11.62 -31.26
C ARG A 7 -64.00 -12.38 -30.64
N ALA A 8 -62.80 -12.14 -31.13
CA ALA A 8 -61.57 -12.60 -30.50
C ALA A 8 -61.24 -11.69 -29.30
N LEU A 9 -61.13 -12.27 -28.10
CA LEU A 9 -60.56 -11.60 -26.93
C LEU A 9 -59.02 -11.66 -27.05
N CYS A 10 -58.38 -10.50 -27.22
CA CYS A 10 -56.94 -10.37 -27.03
C CYS A 10 -56.62 -10.30 -25.54
N ALA A 11 -56.02 -11.36 -24.98
CA ALA A 11 -55.44 -11.31 -23.65
C ALA A 11 -54.14 -10.50 -23.70
N ALA A 12 -54.11 -9.32 -23.08
CA ALA A 12 -52.90 -8.51 -22.94
C ALA A 12 -52.04 -9.10 -21.80
N SER A 13 -50.96 -9.80 -22.16
CA SER A 13 -49.97 -10.29 -21.22
C SER A 13 -49.12 -9.14 -20.70
N ILE A 14 -49.25 -8.80 -19.42
CA ILE A 14 -48.38 -7.84 -18.73
C ILE A 14 -47.05 -8.56 -18.44
N ALA A 15 -46.02 -8.25 -19.21
CA ALA A 15 -44.65 -8.68 -18.92
C ALA A 15 -44.10 -7.83 -17.77
N LEU A 16 -44.01 -8.42 -16.57
CA LEU A 16 -43.31 -7.81 -15.44
C LEU A 16 -41.80 -7.97 -15.69
N ALA A 17 -41.15 -6.93 -16.21
CA ALA A 17 -39.70 -6.93 -16.37
C ALA A 17 -39.04 -6.93 -14.98
N PRO A 18 -38.15 -7.88 -14.66
CA PRO A 18 -37.46 -7.88 -13.38
C PRO A 18 -36.56 -6.64 -13.32
N LEU A 19 -36.74 -5.85 -12.25
CA LEU A 19 -35.87 -4.72 -11.94
C LEU A 19 -34.49 -5.28 -11.56
N ALA A 20 -33.56 -5.27 -12.52
CA ALA A 20 -32.18 -5.61 -12.26
C ALA A 20 -31.56 -4.50 -11.39
N LEU A 21 -31.46 -4.74 -10.08
CA LEU A 21 -30.59 -3.96 -9.22
C LEU A 21 -29.16 -4.18 -9.71
N SER A 22 -28.60 -3.19 -10.43
CA SER A 22 -27.18 -3.14 -10.67
C SER A 22 -26.50 -2.89 -9.32
N VAL A 23 -26.00 -3.96 -8.71
CA VAL A 23 -25.04 -3.82 -7.62
C VAL A 23 -23.81 -3.19 -8.26
N THR A 24 -23.65 -1.87 -8.10
CA THR A 24 -22.38 -1.23 -8.40
C THR A 24 -21.33 -1.96 -7.56
N PRO A 25 -20.25 -2.49 -8.17
CA PRO A 25 -19.20 -3.13 -7.39
C PRO A 25 -18.77 -2.16 -6.30
N ALA A 26 -18.65 -2.66 -5.07
CA ALA A 26 -18.08 -1.87 -3.97
C ALA A 26 -16.75 -1.31 -4.48
N HIS A 27 -16.69 0.00 -4.69
CA HIS A 27 -15.48 0.65 -5.17
C HIS A 27 -14.35 0.23 -4.23
N ALA A 28 -13.32 -0.44 -4.77
CA ALA A 28 -12.10 -0.68 -4.04
C ALA A 28 -11.62 0.68 -3.55
N VAL A 29 -11.81 0.94 -2.26
CA VAL A 29 -11.47 2.22 -1.66
C VAL A 29 -9.99 2.42 -1.93
N SER A 30 -9.67 3.45 -2.70
CA SER A 30 -8.29 3.80 -3.00
C SER A 30 -7.60 4.11 -1.68
N SER A 31 -6.63 3.29 -1.33
CA SER A 31 -5.85 3.43 -0.11
C SER A 31 -4.68 4.39 -0.30
N CYS A 32 -4.26 4.63 -1.55
CA CYS A 32 -3.07 5.38 -1.90
C CYS A 32 -3.28 6.41 -3.01
N THR A 33 -2.34 7.33 -3.14
CA THR A 33 -2.14 8.16 -4.34
C THR A 33 -0.69 8.07 -4.78
N VAL A 34 -0.45 8.01 -6.09
CA VAL A 34 0.87 8.12 -6.71
C VAL A 34 0.88 9.39 -7.53
N ASN A 35 1.71 10.37 -7.16
CA ASN A 35 1.74 11.71 -7.78
C ASN A 35 0.36 12.39 -7.86
N GLY A 36 -0.45 12.19 -6.81
CA GLY A 36 -1.81 12.75 -6.72
C GLY A 36 -2.87 11.96 -7.50
N VAL A 37 -2.50 10.93 -8.25
CA VAL A 37 -3.44 10.03 -8.92
C VAL A 37 -3.85 8.91 -7.95
N PRO A 38 -5.16 8.68 -7.71
CA PRO A 38 -5.62 7.58 -6.87
C PRO A 38 -5.11 6.22 -7.36
N ALA A 39 -4.60 5.42 -6.44
CA ALA A 39 -4.14 4.05 -6.66
C ALA A 39 -4.76 3.12 -5.62
N SER A 40 -4.99 1.87 -6.03
CA SER A 40 -5.57 0.83 -5.19
C SER A 40 -4.70 -0.42 -5.26
N GLY A 41 -4.64 -1.14 -4.13
CA GLY A 41 -3.95 -2.42 -4.06
C GLY A 41 -4.55 -3.51 -4.97
N PRO A 42 -3.90 -4.67 -5.07
CA PRO A 42 -2.83 -5.12 -4.17
C PRO A 42 -1.44 -4.60 -4.54
N VAL A 43 -1.24 -3.99 -5.71
CA VAL A 43 0.06 -3.47 -6.13
C VAL A 43 -0.08 -1.99 -6.48
N ILE A 44 0.64 -1.16 -5.74
CA ILE A 44 0.76 0.28 -5.93
C ILE A 44 2.19 0.53 -6.37
N SER A 45 2.38 1.07 -7.57
CA SER A 45 3.72 1.32 -8.12
C SER A 45 3.88 2.79 -8.49
N GLY A 46 5.06 3.32 -8.18
CA GLY A 46 5.62 4.51 -8.77
C GLY A 46 6.03 4.28 -10.23
N THR A 47 7.07 4.99 -10.64
CA THR A 47 7.61 5.08 -11.97
C THR A 47 9.14 4.90 -11.90
N SER A 48 9.83 5.11 -13.02
CA SER A 48 11.30 5.07 -13.01
C SER A 48 11.95 6.38 -12.58
N GLY A 49 11.17 7.39 -12.16
CA GLY A 49 11.69 8.63 -11.61
C GLY A 49 10.93 8.99 -10.33
N SER A 50 11.43 10.01 -9.62
CA SER A 50 10.91 10.41 -8.31
C SER A 50 9.39 10.56 -8.22
N ASP A 51 8.81 9.84 -7.28
CA ASP A 51 7.39 9.80 -7.00
C ASP A 51 7.05 10.29 -5.60
N PHE A 52 5.82 10.82 -5.46
CA PHE A 52 5.18 11.05 -4.18
C PHE A 52 4.08 10.02 -3.99
N ILE A 53 4.34 9.02 -3.15
CA ILE A 53 3.39 7.95 -2.83
C ILE A 53 2.83 8.19 -1.43
N ARG A 54 1.52 8.33 -1.33
CA ARG A 54 0.84 8.58 -0.04
C ARG A 54 -0.26 7.58 0.16
N CYS A 55 -0.20 6.82 1.25
CA CYS A 55 -1.21 5.83 1.61
C CYS A 55 -1.84 6.13 2.96
N THR A 56 -3.15 5.90 3.06
CA THR A 56 -3.90 5.93 4.32
C THR A 56 -3.88 4.58 5.03
N LEU A 57 -3.56 3.49 4.30
CA LEU A 57 -3.45 2.12 4.78
C LEU A 57 -2.59 1.33 3.77
N VAL A 58 -1.74 0.44 4.25
CA VAL A 58 -1.14 -0.64 3.44
C VAL A 58 -1.48 -1.95 4.12
N GLY A 59 -2.48 -2.66 3.59
CA GLY A 59 -3.02 -3.87 4.18
C GLY A 59 -2.15 -5.11 3.96
N VAL A 60 -2.47 -6.19 4.65
CA VAL A 60 -1.82 -7.49 4.42
C VAL A 60 -2.03 -7.91 2.96
N GLY A 61 -0.93 -8.20 2.26
CA GLY A 61 -0.94 -8.57 0.85
C GLY A 61 -0.88 -7.38 -0.13
N ASP A 62 -0.96 -6.13 0.36
CA ASP A 62 -0.66 -4.96 -0.45
C ASP A 62 0.86 -4.78 -0.57
N GLN A 63 1.30 -4.31 -1.73
CA GLN A 63 2.68 -3.97 -2.04
C GLN A 63 2.73 -2.54 -2.58
N VAL A 64 3.60 -1.72 -2.00
CA VAL A 64 3.94 -0.38 -2.49
C VAL A 64 5.38 -0.40 -3.00
N ASN A 65 5.60 -0.05 -4.25
CA ASN A 65 6.92 -0.01 -4.88
C ASN A 65 7.21 1.40 -5.39
N GLY A 66 8.28 2.04 -4.91
CA GLY A 66 8.77 3.29 -5.50
C GLY A 66 9.36 3.08 -6.90
N LEU A 67 10.10 1.98 -7.05
CA LEU A 67 10.80 1.51 -8.26
C LEU A 67 12.10 2.26 -8.50
N GLY A 68 12.09 3.41 -9.17
CA GLY A 68 13.31 4.10 -9.55
C GLY A 68 13.22 5.60 -9.34
N GLY A 69 14.34 6.21 -8.95
CA GLY A 69 14.36 7.62 -8.62
C GLY A 69 14.29 7.81 -7.11
N ASN A 70 14.30 9.07 -6.67
CA ASN A 70 14.26 9.38 -5.24
C ASN A 70 12.81 9.60 -4.82
N ASP A 71 12.22 8.62 -4.14
CA ASP A 71 10.80 8.58 -3.83
C ASP A 71 10.48 9.11 -2.44
N ASN A 72 9.27 9.63 -2.28
CA ASN A 72 8.71 10.03 -0.99
C ASN A 72 7.48 9.18 -0.71
N ILE A 73 7.63 8.16 0.13
CA ILE A 73 6.60 7.19 0.47
C ILE A 73 6.11 7.45 1.90
N ALA A 74 4.84 7.81 2.05
CA ALA A 74 4.24 8.12 3.35
C ALA A 74 2.99 7.28 3.63
N VAL A 75 2.98 6.53 4.73
CA VAL A 75 1.80 5.78 5.19
C VAL A 75 1.32 6.32 6.53
N THR A 76 0.13 6.92 6.55
CA THR A 76 -0.39 7.59 7.76
C THR A 76 -1.23 6.68 8.66
N GLY A 77 -1.67 5.53 8.17
CA GLY A 77 -2.46 4.57 8.94
C GLY A 77 -1.75 3.23 9.11
N PRO A 78 -2.49 2.13 9.36
CA PRO A 78 -1.89 0.82 9.58
C PRO A 78 -1.01 0.39 8.40
N MET A 79 0.13 -0.21 8.72
CA MET A 79 1.08 -0.74 7.74
C MET A 79 1.34 -2.22 8.06
N ALA A 80 0.77 -3.10 7.25
CA ALA A 80 0.84 -4.55 7.41
C ALA A 80 1.26 -5.30 6.12
N GLY A 81 1.33 -4.60 4.99
CA GLY A 81 1.83 -5.14 3.72
C GLY A 81 3.33 -4.95 3.56
N THR A 82 3.76 -4.69 2.33
CA THR A 82 5.16 -4.45 1.98
C THR A 82 5.34 -3.09 1.35
N ILE A 83 6.41 -2.39 1.72
CA ILE A 83 6.93 -1.21 1.03
C ILE A 83 8.35 -1.52 0.58
N ASP A 84 8.67 -1.20 -0.67
CA ASP A 84 10.00 -1.25 -1.27
C ASP A 84 10.24 0.11 -1.94
N GLY A 85 11.25 0.86 -1.49
CA GLY A 85 11.63 2.13 -2.13
C GLY A 85 12.15 1.89 -3.54
N GLY A 86 13.02 0.89 -3.70
CA GLY A 86 13.56 0.47 -4.98
C GLY A 86 14.96 1.02 -5.17
N THR A 87 15.23 1.66 -6.31
CA THR A 87 16.54 2.26 -6.59
C THR A 87 16.47 3.77 -6.49
N GLY A 88 17.44 4.38 -5.81
CA GLY A 88 17.48 5.82 -5.57
C GLY A 88 17.55 6.12 -4.09
N ASN A 89 17.64 7.40 -3.73
CA ASN A 89 17.68 7.78 -2.32
C ASN A 89 16.26 8.09 -1.86
N ASP A 90 15.64 7.14 -1.18
CA ASP A 90 14.23 7.18 -0.85
C ASP A 90 13.98 7.74 0.56
N TYR A 91 12.82 8.36 0.72
CA TYR A 91 12.30 8.76 2.03
C TYR A 91 11.02 8.00 2.31
N ILE A 92 11.06 7.11 3.30
CA ILE A 92 9.94 6.25 3.70
C ILE A 92 9.52 6.61 5.12
N SER A 93 8.30 7.08 5.31
CA SER A 93 7.76 7.42 6.64
C SER A 93 6.44 6.70 6.90
N THR A 94 6.38 5.96 7.99
CA THR A 94 5.18 5.21 8.41
C THR A 94 4.83 5.47 9.87
N ALA A 95 3.63 5.07 10.28
CA ALA A 95 3.23 5.00 11.68
C ALA A 95 3.91 3.79 12.38
N GLY A 96 3.17 2.93 13.07
CA GLY A 96 3.66 1.62 13.49
C GLY A 96 3.50 0.58 12.39
N ILE A 97 4.32 -0.47 12.41
CA ILE A 97 4.33 -1.50 11.37
C ILE A 97 4.17 -2.91 11.94
N THR A 98 3.44 -3.75 11.20
CA THR A 98 3.45 -5.22 11.36
C THR A 98 3.96 -5.94 10.10
N GLY A 99 4.15 -5.21 9.00
CA GLY A 99 4.64 -5.70 7.72
C GLY A 99 6.13 -5.43 7.49
N THR A 100 6.52 -5.27 6.22
CA THR A 100 7.92 -5.13 5.82
C THR A 100 8.17 -3.81 5.10
N ILE A 101 9.24 -3.12 5.48
CA ILE A 101 9.79 -1.98 4.75
C ILE A 101 11.20 -2.33 4.31
N ALA A 102 11.51 -2.10 3.03
CA ALA A 102 12.86 -2.04 2.48
C ALA A 102 13.08 -0.65 1.87
N GLY A 103 14.20 0.00 2.18
CA GLY A 103 14.66 1.20 1.46
C GLY A 103 15.02 0.82 0.03
N GLY A 104 15.97 -0.12 -0.12
CA GLY A 104 16.35 -0.67 -1.41
C GLY A 104 17.82 -0.39 -1.72
N ASP A 105 18.13 -0.03 -2.96
CA ASP A 105 19.46 0.40 -3.39
C ASP A 105 19.54 1.93 -3.34
N GLY A 106 20.42 2.49 -2.53
CA GLY A 106 20.59 3.93 -2.40
C GLY A 106 20.83 4.35 -0.96
N SER A 107 20.99 5.65 -0.70
CA SER A 107 21.11 6.14 0.67
C SER A 107 19.74 6.57 1.17
N ASP A 108 19.08 5.68 1.89
CA ASP A 108 17.67 5.80 2.23
C ASP A 108 17.43 6.40 3.62
N PHE A 109 16.27 7.04 3.78
CA PHE A 109 15.78 7.54 5.05
C PHE A 109 14.49 6.81 5.41
N VAL A 110 14.57 5.86 6.33
CA VAL A 110 13.42 5.06 6.77
C VAL A 110 13.02 5.44 8.19
N VAL A 111 11.80 5.96 8.35
CA VAL A 111 11.27 6.44 9.64
C VAL A 111 9.97 5.70 9.99
N VAL A 112 10.01 4.94 11.08
CA VAL A 112 8.84 4.32 11.72
C VAL A 112 8.56 5.09 13.00
N ASN A 113 7.51 5.92 13.00
CA ASN A 113 7.27 6.88 14.09
C ASN A 113 6.80 6.21 15.40
N ASP A 114 6.33 4.96 15.34
CA ASP A 114 5.86 4.20 16.49
C ASP A 114 6.55 2.83 16.53
N THR A 115 5.82 1.76 16.81
CA THR A 115 6.36 0.45 17.10
C THR A 115 6.59 -0.37 15.84
N VAL A 116 7.78 -0.97 15.72
CA VAL A 116 8.00 -2.15 14.85
C VAL A 116 7.53 -3.36 15.65
N ALA A 117 6.38 -3.94 15.27
CA ALA A 117 5.84 -5.11 15.96
C ALA A 117 6.75 -6.32 15.81
N SER A 118 6.50 -7.40 16.55
CA SER A 118 7.33 -8.62 16.50
C SER A 118 7.38 -9.30 15.13
N THR A 119 6.39 -9.07 14.28
CA THR A 119 6.36 -9.52 12.88
C THR A 119 6.91 -8.47 11.90
N GLY A 120 7.14 -7.26 12.38
CA GLY A 120 7.60 -6.13 11.58
C GLY A 120 9.07 -6.24 11.22
N VAL A 121 9.40 -5.86 9.99
CA VAL A 121 10.77 -5.84 9.48
C VAL A 121 11.03 -4.48 8.83
N VAL A 122 12.14 -3.85 9.21
CA VAL A 122 12.67 -2.65 8.56
C VAL A 122 14.09 -2.95 8.09
N ALA A 123 14.33 -2.81 6.80
CA ALA A 123 15.64 -2.89 6.18
C ALA A 123 15.96 -1.56 5.48
N GLY A 124 17.17 -1.02 5.69
CA GLY A 124 17.70 0.06 4.84
C GLY A 124 17.96 -0.49 3.44
N GLY A 125 18.90 -1.44 3.33
CA GLY A 125 19.16 -2.14 2.09
C GLY A 125 20.63 -2.05 1.72
N ALA A 126 20.92 -1.69 0.47
CA ALA A 126 22.29 -1.47 0.01
C ALA A 126 22.55 0.04 -0.10
N GLY A 127 23.50 0.54 0.69
CA GLY A 127 23.77 1.97 0.70
C GLY A 127 24.14 2.45 2.08
N ASN A 128 24.27 3.76 2.25
CA ASN A 128 24.48 4.32 3.58
C ASN A 128 23.14 4.84 4.09
N ASP A 129 22.45 4.01 4.86
CA ASP A 129 21.06 4.25 5.23
C ASP A 129 20.93 4.93 6.59
N TYR A 130 19.87 5.69 6.74
CA TYR A 130 19.41 6.21 8.02
C TYR A 130 18.08 5.57 8.39
N VAL A 131 18.09 4.72 9.43
CA VAL A 131 16.89 4.04 9.91
C VAL A 131 16.53 4.52 11.30
N GLN A 132 15.37 5.15 11.46
CA GLN A 132 14.84 5.59 12.75
C GLN A 132 13.54 4.87 13.08
N THR A 133 13.45 4.31 14.28
CA THR A 133 12.22 3.68 14.77
C THR A 133 11.89 4.07 16.21
N GLY A 134 10.61 3.96 16.57
CA GLY A 134 10.16 4.00 17.96
C GLY A 134 10.64 2.75 18.72
N PHE A 135 9.70 1.97 19.25
CA PHE A 135 10.04 0.72 19.95
C PHE A 135 10.19 -0.43 18.94
N ASN A 136 11.29 -1.16 18.99
CA ASN A 136 11.56 -2.29 18.10
C ASN A 136 11.29 -3.63 18.80
N ASN A 137 10.17 -4.27 18.53
CA ASN A 137 9.92 -5.66 18.93
C ASN A 137 10.24 -6.67 17.81
N GLY A 138 10.47 -6.19 16.59
CA GLY A 138 10.75 -6.98 15.40
C GLY A 138 12.22 -6.92 15.01
N VAL A 139 12.45 -6.71 13.71
CA VAL A 139 13.78 -6.61 13.12
C VAL A 139 13.99 -5.23 12.52
N VAL A 140 15.11 -4.62 12.87
CA VAL A 140 15.64 -3.41 12.23
C VAL A 140 17.05 -3.72 11.79
N ASN A 141 17.33 -3.56 10.50
CA ASN A 141 18.58 -3.90 9.86
C ASN A 141 18.99 -2.73 8.95
N GLY A 142 20.17 -2.14 9.16
CA GLY A 142 20.69 -1.10 8.26
C GLY A 142 20.92 -1.69 6.88
N GLY A 143 21.83 -2.67 6.81
CA GLY A 143 22.01 -3.48 5.61
C GLY A 143 23.47 -3.59 5.24
N ALA A 144 23.80 -3.27 3.99
CA ALA A 144 25.16 -3.30 3.48
C ALA A 144 25.72 -1.90 3.32
N GLN A 145 26.99 -1.72 3.68
CA GLN A 145 27.74 -0.46 3.78
C GLN A 145 27.57 0.18 5.17
N SER A 146 27.56 1.51 5.29
CA SER A 146 27.64 2.19 6.58
C SER A 146 26.31 2.83 6.92
N ASP A 147 25.63 2.26 7.91
CA ASP A 147 24.27 2.62 8.28
C ASP A 147 24.22 3.28 9.66
N THR A 148 23.34 4.26 9.81
CA THR A 148 23.03 4.88 11.10
C THR A 148 21.61 4.49 11.52
N CYS A 149 21.50 3.72 12.59
CA CYS A 149 20.21 3.29 13.12
C CYS A 149 19.91 3.90 14.49
N ARG A 150 18.74 4.51 14.63
CA ARG A 150 18.24 5.08 15.89
C ARG A 150 16.94 4.41 16.30
N VAL A 151 17.05 3.50 17.25
CA VAL A 151 15.91 2.78 17.82
C VAL A 151 15.67 3.30 19.24
N SER A 152 14.43 3.65 19.57
CA SER A 152 14.09 4.25 20.87
C SER A 152 14.08 3.24 22.03
N GLY A 153 13.93 1.94 21.73
CA GLY A 153 14.01 0.84 22.69
C GLY A 153 13.65 -0.51 22.07
N GLY A 154 13.77 -1.59 22.84
CA GLY A 154 13.48 -2.96 22.38
C GLY A 154 14.71 -3.69 21.85
N ASN A 155 14.52 -4.53 20.83
CA ASN A 155 15.59 -5.26 20.15
C ASN A 155 16.60 -4.27 19.55
N ALA A 156 17.89 -4.55 19.76
CA ALA A 156 18.95 -3.79 19.12
C ALA A 156 18.89 -3.94 17.60
N PRO A 157 19.11 -2.87 16.82
CA PRO A 157 19.24 -2.99 15.37
C PRO A 157 20.55 -3.72 15.01
N VAL A 158 20.60 -4.30 13.81
CA VAL A 158 21.78 -5.00 13.28
C VAL A 158 22.31 -4.31 12.03
N ASN A 159 23.60 -4.51 11.72
CA ASN A 159 24.30 -3.84 10.61
C ASN A 159 24.09 -2.32 10.65
N CYS A 160 24.50 -1.71 11.76
CA CYS A 160 24.42 -0.27 11.98
C CYS A 160 25.71 0.16 12.69
N GLU A 161 26.52 0.96 12.02
CA GLU A 161 27.93 1.19 12.36
C GLU A 161 28.12 2.29 13.40
N SER A 162 27.29 3.35 13.39
CA SER A 162 27.10 4.33 14.48
C SER A 162 26.25 5.53 14.05
#